data_AF-A0A960HRP0-F1
#
_entry.id   AF-A0A960HRP0-F1
#
_cell.length_a   1.000
_cell.length_b   1.000
_cell.length_c   1.000
_cell.angle_alpha   90.00
_cell.angle_beta   90.00
_cell.angle_gamma   90.00
#
_symmetry.space_group_name_H-M   'P 1'
#
loop_
_entity.id
_entity.type
_entity.pdbx_description
1 polymer ?
#
loop_
_entity_poly.entity_id
_entity_poly.type
_entity_poly.pdbx_seq_one_letter_code
_entity_poly.pdbx_strand_id
1 'polypeptide(L)'
;GNVVLKTLEGGMKAVVGALLNAFTATPEYKEHADALMPALLPLYETLDPETYGGAMLLGVDGVCIISHGSSSERAIVNGIQVAREMVEADVVGEISAAIRPVDA
;
A
#
# COMPACT_ATOMS: atom_id res chain seq x y z
N GLY A 1 -2.49 -9.36 -12.95
CA GLY A 1 -1.95 -8.49 -11.90
C GLY A 1 -2.52 -7.10 -11.99
N ASN A 2 -1.94 -6.23 -12.82
CA ASN A 2 -2.23 -4.78 -12.86
C ASN A 2 -3.71 -4.39 -12.97
N VAL A 3 -4.50 -5.04 -13.84
CA VAL A 3 -5.93 -4.72 -14.00
C VAL A 3 -6.70 -5.01 -12.71
N VAL A 4 -6.49 -6.17 -12.10
CA VAL A 4 -7.15 -6.55 -10.84
C VAL A 4 -6.75 -5.60 -9.71
N LEU A 5 -5.47 -5.32 -9.58
CA LEU A 5 -4.93 -4.48 -8.50
C LEU A 5 -5.45 -3.03 -8.60
N LYS A 6 -5.41 -2.42 -9.79
CA LYS A 6 -5.94 -1.06 -10.00
C LYS A 6 -7.46 -0.99 -9.86
N THR A 7 -8.18 -2.04 -10.25
CA THR A 7 -9.63 -2.11 -10.02
C THR A 7 -9.95 -2.18 -8.53
N LEU A 8 -9.18 -2.95 -7.75
CA LEU A 8 -9.34 -3.02 -6.30
C LEU A 8 -9.02 -1.68 -5.62
N GLU A 9 -7.91 -1.04 -5.97
CA GLU A 9 -7.53 0.28 -5.44
C GLU A 9 -8.60 1.34 -5.77
N GLY A 10 -9.03 1.44 -7.02
CA GLY A 10 -10.04 2.39 -7.46
C GLY A 10 -11.41 2.10 -6.83
N GLY A 11 -11.79 0.83 -6.76
CA GLY A 11 -13.04 0.38 -6.15
C GLY A 11 -13.10 0.70 -4.65
N MET A 12 -12.04 0.41 -3.89
CA MET A 12 -11.98 0.74 -2.46
C MET A 12 -12.02 2.25 -2.22
N LYS A 13 -11.27 3.05 -3.00
CA LYS A 13 -11.33 4.52 -2.91
C LYS A 13 -12.75 5.04 -3.18
N ALA A 14 -13.45 4.48 -4.16
CA ALA A 14 -14.83 4.85 -4.47
C ALA A 14 -15.80 4.49 -3.32
N VAL A 15 -15.69 3.28 -2.76
CA VAL A 15 -16.55 2.82 -1.66
C VAL A 15 -16.32 3.66 -0.40
N VAL A 16 -15.06 3.88 -0.01
CA VAL A 16 -14.74 4.70 1.17
C VAL A 16 -15.18 6.15 0.97
N GLY A 17 -14.93 6.72 -0.21
CA GLY A 17 -15.37 8.07 -0.53
C GLY A 17 -16.90 8.22 -0.46
N ALA A 18 -17.64 7.24 -0.97
CA ALA A 18 -19.10 7.22 -0.87
C ALA A 18 -19.59 7.10 0.59
N LEU A 19 -18.94 6.26 1.40
CA LEU A 19 -19.26 6.09 2.82
C LEU A 19 -19.03 7.38 3.62
N LEU A 20 -17.87 8.01 3.46
CA LEU A 20 -17.54 9.28 4.13
C LEU A 20 -18.49 10.39 3.70
N ASN A 21 -18.79 10.49 2.40
CA ASN A 21 -19.76 11.46 1.89
C ASN A 21 -21.16 11.26 2.50
N ALA A 22 -21.61 10.02 2.68
CA ALA A 22 -22.91 9.72 3.28
C ALA A 22 -22.98 10.22 4.73
N PHE A 23 -21.90 10.11 5.50
CA PHE A 23 -21.84 10.63 6.87
C PHE A 23 -21.81 12.16 6.96
N THR A 24 -21.19 12.83 5.98
CA THR A 24 -21.07 14.30 5.97
C THR A 24 -22.20 15.01 5.22
N ALA A 25 -23.06 14.27 4.51
CA ALA A 25 -24.11 14.84 3.66
C ALA A 25 -25.21 15.58 4.44
N THR A 26 -25.41 15.25 5.73
CA THR A 26 -26.42 15.91 6.57
C THR A 26 -25.74 16.54 7.79
N PRO A 27 -25.94 17.85 8.04
CA PRO A 27 -25.32 18.54 9.20
C PRO A 27 -25.64 17.90 10.55
N GLU A 28 -26.81 17.25 10.65
CA GLU A 28 -27.32 16.58 11.85
C GLU A 28 -26.55 15.31 12.20
N TYR A 29 -25.93 14.63 11.22
CA TYR A 29 -25.11 13.44 11.46
C TYR A 29 -23.63 13.74 11.72
N LYS A 30 -23.24 15.01 11.69
CA LYS A 30 -21.83 15.42 11.84
C LYS A 30 -21.23 14.98 13.18
N GLU A 31 -21.98 15.13 14.26
CA GLU A 31 -21.51 14.74 15.60
C GLU A 31 -21.32 13.21 15.73
N HIS A 32 -22.20 12.43 15.08
CA HIS A 32 -22.08 10.97 15.01
C HIS A 32 -20.92 10.52 14.11
N ALA A 33 -20.70 11.23 13.00
CA ALA A 33 -19.57 11.01 12.11
C ALA A 33 -18.25 11.29 12.84
N ASP A 34 -18.16 12.40 13.56
CA ASP A 34 -16.97 12.80 14.33
C ASP A 34 -16.64 11.78 15.43
N ALA A 35 -17.65 11.19 16.07
CA ALA A 35 -17.47 10.13 17.06
C ALA A 35 -16.98 8.79 16.44
N LEU A 36 -17.41 8.47 15.22
CA LEU A 36 -17.02 7.24 14.51
C LEU A 36 -15.68 7.37 13.77
N MET A 37 -15.30 8.59 13.39
CA MET A 37 -14.12 8.89 12.59
C MET A 37 -12.81 8.29 13.14
N PRO A 38 -12.53 8.33 14.46
CA PRO A 38 -11.32 7.73 15.02
C PRO A 38 -11.22 6.21 14.84
N ALA A 39 -12.36 5.51 14.74
CA ALA A 39 -12.39 4.06 14.51
C ALA A 39 -12.31 3.72 13.01
N LEU A 40 -12.76 4.62 12.13
CA LEU A 40 -12.75 4.44 10.68
C LEU A 40 -11.44 4.88 10.01
N LEU A 41 -10.74 5.86 10.58
CA LEU A 41 -9.46 6.35 10.04
C LEU A 41 -8.38 5.26 9.93
N PRO A 42 -8.15 4.42 10.94
CA PRO A 42 -7.17 3.33 10.85
C PRO A 42 -7.53 2.34 9.74
N LEU A 43 -8.82 2.08 9.52
CA LEU A 43 -9.27 1.25 8.41
C LEU A 43 -8.92 1.90 7.06
N TYR A 44 -9.10 3.21 6.93
CA TYR A 44 -8.67 3.93 5.73
C TYR A 44 -7.17 3.81 5.48
N GLU A 45 -6.35 3.93 6.53
CA GLU A 45 -4.89 3.78 6.41
C GLU A 45 -4.48 2.38 5.93
N THR A 46 -5.15 1.31 6.38
CA THR A 46 -4.86 -0.04 5.86
C THR A 46 -5.20 -0.23 4.37
N LEU A 47 -6.08 0.62 3.84
CA LEU A 47 -6.50 0.62 2.45
C LEU A 47 -5.71 1.64 1.61
N ASP A 48 -4.83 2.42 2.26
CA ASP A 48 -4.00 3.41 1.60
C ASP A 48 -2.76 2.76 0.98
N PRO A 49 -2.64 2.74 -0.36
CA PRO A 49 -1.45 2.21 -1.04
C PRO A 49 -0.17 2.99 -0.72
N GLU A 50 -0.25 4.20 -0.15
CA GLU A 50 0.92 4.97 0.28
C GLU A 50 1.68 4.34 1.45
N THR A 51 1.06 3.37 2.16
CA THR A 51 1.64 2.73 3.35
C THR A 51 2.91 1.93 3.05
N TYR A 52 3.06 1.39 1.83
CA TYR A 52 4.24 0.61 1.44
C TYR A 52 5.17 1.36 0.49
N GLY A 53 4.70 2.44 -0.14
CA GLY A 53 5.53 3.32 -0.95
C GLY A 53 5.88 2.85 -2.36
N GLY A 54 5.73 1.57 -2.65
CA GLY A 54 6.02 0.99 -3.97
C GLY A 54 5.98 -0.53 -3.96
N ALA A 55 6.28 -1.14 -5.11
CA ALA A 55 6.37 -2.57 -5.29
C ALA A 55 7.81 -3.01 -5.59
N MET A 56 8.22 -4.18 -5.09
CA MET A 56 9.52 -4.77 -5.43
C MET A 56 9.53 -5.24 -6.89
N LEU A 57 10.56 -4.83 -7.65
CA LEU A 57 10.89 -5.38 -8.95
C LEU A 57 11.70 -6.66 -8.77
N LEU A 58 11.07 -7.81 -9.08
CA LEU A 58 11.71 -9.12 -9.03
C LEU A 58 12.58 -9.39 -10.25
N GLY A 59 13.61 -10.22 -10.09
CA GLY A 59 14.47 -10.71 -11.18
C GLY A 59 15.70 -9.85 -11.49
N VAL A 60 16.06 -8.94 -10.57
CA VAL A 60 17.30 -8.17 -10.59
C VAL A 60 18.21 -8.61 -9.43
N ASP A 61 19.52 -8.40 -9.55
CA ASP A 61 20.54 -8.81 -8.56
C ASP A 61 20.59 -7.90 -7.32
N GLY A 62 19.44 -7.34 -6.90
CA GLY A 62 19.36 -6.42 -5.78
C GLY A 62 17.94 -5.99 -5.44
N VAL A 63 17.78 -5.23 -4.36
CA VAL A 63 16.47 -4.68 -3.97
C VAL A 63 16.16 -3.46 -4.82
N CYS A 64 15.08 -3.52 -5.60
CA CYS A 64 14.59 -2.41 -6.42
C CYS A 64 13.11 -2.17 -6.12
N ILE A 65 12.78 -0.98 -5.62
CA ILE A 65 11.39 -0.57 -5.35
C ILE A 65 10.93 0.39 -6.45
N ILE A 66 9.82 0.05 -7.10
CA ILE A 66 9.14 0.90 -8.08
C ILE A 66 7.98 1.62 -7.39
N SER A 67 8.13 2.92 -7.22
CA SER A 67 7.06 3.82 -6.75
C SER A 67 6.19 4.34 -7.91
N HIS A 68 5.00 4.83 -7.58
CA HIS A 68 4.13 5.47 -8.57
C HIS A 68 4.61 6.89 -8.88
N GLY A 69 4.36 7.40 -10.08
CA GLY A 69 4.73 8.78 -10.45
C GLY A 69 4.01 9.85 -9.63
N SER A 70 2.92 9.49 -8.95
CA SER A 70 2.17 10.35 -8.05
C SER A 70 2.43 10.06 -6.57
N SER A 71 3.50 9.34 -6.23
CA SER A 71 3.82 9.00 -4.84
C SER A 71 4.10 10.26 -4.01
N SER A 72 3.48 10.35 -2.84
CA SER A 72 3.72 11.40 -1.85
C SER A 72 5.10 11.25 -1.18
N GLU A 73 5.53 12.28 -0.44
CA GLU A 73 6.74 12.21 0.39
C GLU A 73 6.68 11.05 1.40
N ARG A 74 5.50 10.78 1.98
CA ARG A 74 5.26 9.66 2.89
C ARG A 74 5.45 8.32 2.18
N ALA A 75 4.89 8.19 0.97
CA ALA A 75 5.08 7.00 0.15
C ALA A 75 6.57 6.77 -0.16
N ILE A 76 7.34 7.80 -0.48
CA ILE A 76 8.78 7.64 -0.73
C ILE A 76 9.54 7.18 0.52
N VAL A 77 9.28 7.78 1.69
CA VAL A 77 9.90 7.36 2.96
C VAL A 77 9.59 5.90 3.26
N ASN A 78 8.32 5.49 3.13
CA ASN A 78 7.90 4.11 3.33
C ASN A 78 8.58 3.16 2.34
N GLY A 79 8.71 3.56 1.07
CA GLY A 79 9.39 2.76 0.05
C GLY A 79 10.88 2.54 0.36
N ILE A 80 11.56 3.56 0.90
CA ILE A 80 12.94 3.44 1.37
C ILE A 80 13.04 2.50 2.58
N GLN A 81 12.10 2.61 3.53
CA GLN A 81 12.05 1.74 4.70
C GLN A 81 11.85 0.27 4.30
N VAL A 82 10.91 0.00 3.40
CA VAL A 82 10.69 -1.35 2.83
C VAL A 82 11.94 -1.85 2.12
N ALA A 83 12.63 -1.00 1.34
CA ALA A 83 13.86 -1.39 0.68
C ALA A 83 14.96 -1.79 1.70
N ARG A 84 15.11 -1.03 2.78
CA ARG A 84 16.04 -1.34 3.87
C ARG A 84 15.70 -2.68 4.52
N GLU A 85 14.43 -2.92 4.86
CA GLU A 85 13.98 -4.17 5.47
C GLU A 85 14.25 -5.38 4.57
N MET A 86 14.04 -5.25 3.25
CA MET A 86 14.33 -6.32 2.28
C MET A 86 15.82 -6.62 2.17
N VAL A 87 16.69 -5.60 2.27
CA VAL A 87 18.14 -5.78 2.30
C VAL A 87 18.56 -6.47 3.59
N GLU A 88 18.04 -6.04 4.75
CA GLU A 88 18.35 -6.64 6.06
C GLU A 88 17.91 -8.09 6.16
N ALA A 89 16.80 -8.45 5.51
CA ALA A 89 16.27 -9.80 5.46
C ALA A 89 16.85 -10.69 4.35
N ASP A 90 17.83 -10.20 3.57
CA ASP A 90 18.44 -10.90 2.42
C ASP A 90 17.41 -11.53 1.45
N VAL A 91 16.33 -10.80 1.16
CA VAL A 91 15.20 -11.33 0.36
C VAL A 91 15.66 -11.82 -1.02
N VAL A 92 16.62 -11.12 -1.64
CA VAL A 92 17.16 -11.51 -2.95
C VAL A 92 17.95 -12.82 -2.85
N GLY A 93 18.78 -12.98 -1.81
CA GLY A 93 19.52 -14.21 -1.54
C GLY A 93 18.58 -15.39 -1.31
N GLU A 94 17.57 -15.21 -0.48
CA GLU A 94 16.55 -16.23 -0.18
C GLU A 94 15.77 -16.66 -1.43
N ILE A 95 15.31 -15.70 -2.24
CA ILE A 95 14.62 -16.01 -3.51
C ILE A 95 15.57 -16.74 -4.47
N SER A 96 16.81 -16.28 -4.61
CA SER A 96 17.82 -16.92 -5.47
C SER A 96 18.07 -18.36 -5.05
N ALA A 97 18.24 -18.61 -3.76
CA ALA A 97 18.43 -19.95 -3.20
C ALA A 97 17.21 -20.85 -3.44
N ALA A 98 15.99 -20.32 -3.29
CA ALA A 98 14.76 -21.08 -3.48
C ALA A 98 14.49 -21.49 -4.93
N ILE A 99 14.96 -20.71 -5.91
CA ILE A 99 14.75 -21.00 -7.35
C ILE A 99 15.96 -21.64 -8.02
N ARG A 100 17.11 -21.70 -7.35
CA ARG A 100 18.32 -22.29 -7.94
C ARG A 100 18.08 -23.78 -8.21
N PRO A 101 18.37 -24.27 -9.44
CA PRO A 101 18.30 -25.69 -9.73
C PRO A 101 19.25 -26.46 -8.81
N VAL A 102 18.84 -27.65 -8.38
CA VAL A 102 19.58 -28.49 -7.42
C VAL A 102 20.90 -29.01 -8.01
N ASP A 103 21.10 -28.92 -9.33
CA ASP A 103 22.21 -29.54 -10.06
C ASP A 103 22.99 -28.55 -10.96
N ALA A 104 23.52 -27.46 -10.41
CA ALA A 104 24.45 -26.55 -11.11
C ALA A 104 25.79 -26.40 -10.38
#